data_AF-A0A3B0W240-F1
#
_entry.id   AF-A0A3B0W240-F1
#
_cell.length_a   1.000
_cell.length_b   1.000
_cell.length_c   1.000
_cell.angle_alpha   90.00
_cell.angle_beta   90.00
_cell.angle_gamma   90.00
#
_symmetry.space_group_name_H-M   'P 1'
#
loop_
_entity.id
_entity.type
_entity.pdbx_description
1 polymer ?
#
loop_
_entity_poly.entity_id
_entity_poly.type
_entity_poly.pdbx_seq_one_letter_code
_entity_poly.pdbx_strand_id
1 'polypeptide(L)'
;MHFQSLSSYKNFQSSVQTRSRFILDDESNYFLKAIEDTCKKRIKTILTSEYLWRAQLGCDYIPLDQEGTIVAELPTPFEPKRMKPLNDRASEGRANPKGIPYLYVATDKETAMSEVRPSLEAILSIGRFKPTKELSIIDFSIPFQGPRKLFF
;
A
#
# COMPACT_ATOMS: atom_id res chain seq x y z
N MET A 1 10.65 1.23 26.28
CA MET A 1 11.32 0.29 25.37
C MET A 1 12.31 1.08 24.56
N HIS A 2 13.58 0.65 24.54
CA HIS A 2 14.69 1.42 24.00
C HIS A 2 15.35 0.64 22.86
N PHE A 3 15.48 1.26 21.70
CA PHE A 3 16.49 0.87 20.73
C PHE A 3 17.86 0.92 21.43
N GLN A 4 18.76 -0.02 21.12
CA GLN A 4 20.08 -0.06 21.76
C GLN A 4 20.87 1.23 21.52
N SER A 5 20.68 1.86 20.36
CA SER A 5 21.32 3.11 19.98
C SER A 5 20.46 3.89 18.97
N LEU A 6 20.75 5.19 18.82
CA LEU A 6 20.25 6.00 17.70
C LEU A 6 20.77 5.49 16.33
N SER A 7 21.88 4.74 16.33
CA SER A 7 22.46 4.12 15.14
C SER A 7 21.81 2.78 14.76
N SER A 8 20.92 2.21 15.59
CA SER A 8 20.40 0.85 15.36
C SER A 8 19.74 0.69 13.99
N TYR A 9 19.01 1.70 13.50
CA TYR A 9 18.46 1.67 12.14
C TYR A 9 19.55 1.67 11.05
N LYS A 10 20.59 2.51 11.19
CA LYS A 10 21.70 2.59 10.24
C LYS A 10 22.49 1.28 10.19
N ASN A 11 22.72 0.67 11.36
CA ASN A 11 23.41 -0.61 11.49
C ASN A 11 22.60 -1.72 10.80
N PHE A 12 21.30 -1.82 11.10
CA PHE A 12 20.39 -2.76 10.45
C PHE A 12 20.36 -2.56 8.92
N GLN A 13 20.17 -1.32 8.46
CA GLN A 13 20.17 -0.99 7.03
C GLN A 13 21.46 -1.45 6.35
N SER A 14 22.62 -1.12 6.94
CA SER A 14 23.93 -1.49 6.40
C SER A 14 24.10 -3.01 6.35
N SER A 15 23.67 -3.74 7.39
CA SER A 15 23.76 -5.21 7.44
C SER A 15 22.95 -5.87 6.32
N VAL A 16 21.69 -5.47 6.14
CA VAL A 16 20.78 -6.03 5.12
C VAL A 16 21.23 -5.66 3.69
N GLN A 17 21.86 -4.49 3.50
CA GLN A 17 22.32 -4.03 2.19
C GLN A 17 23.66 -4.61 1.76
N THR A 18 24.60 -4.80 2.69
CA THR A 18 26.02 -5.10 2.35
C THR A 18 26.47 -6.49 2.77
N ARG A 19 25.80 -7.12 3.75
CA ARG A 19 26.22 -8.42 4.30
C ARG A 19 25.24 -9.51 3.90
N SER A 20 24.13 -9.62 4.62
CA SER A 20 23.17 -10.70 4.45
C SER A 20 21.76 -10.15 4.59
N ARG A 21 21.01 -10.22 3.48
CA ARG A 21 19.62 -9.76 3.42
C ARG A 21 18.64 -10.70 4.13
N PHE A 22 18.91 -12.01 4.09
CA PHE A 22 17.95 -13.04 4.50
C PHE A 22 18.33 -13.74 5.80
N ILE A 23 19.62 -13.86 6.10
CA ILE A 23 20.11 -14.45 7.35
C ILE A 23 20.60 -13.30 8.22
N LEU A 24 19.79 -12.92 9.21
CA LEU A 24 20.02 -11.74 10.04
C LEU A 24 20.93 -12.07 11.22
N ASP A 25 21.83 -11.13 11.55
CA ASP A 25 22.63 -11.17 12.77
C ASP A 25 21.79 -10.86 14.02
N ASP A 26 22.35 -11.14 15.20
CA ASP A 26 21.64 -10.96 16.47
C ASP A 26 21.25 -9.50 16.73
N GLU A 27 22.07 -8.53 16.29
CA GLU A 27 21.78 -7.10 16.41
C GLU A 27 20.54 -6.73 15.58
N SER A 28 20.47 -7.20 14.34
CA SER A 28 19.34 -7.01 13.42
C SER A 28 18.07 -7.68 13.93
N ASN A 29 18.18 -8.89 14.48
CA ASN A 29 17.06 -9.59 15.10
C ASN A 29 16.54 -8.82 16.33
N TYR A 30 17.43 -8.32 17.19
CA TYR A 30 17.05 -7.51 18.34
C TYR A 30 16.36 -6.21 17.91
N PHE A 31 16.88 -5.55 16.87
CA PHE A 31 16.28 -4.34 16.30
C PHE A 31 14.85 -4.60 15.79
N LEU A 32 14.65 -5.67 15.00
CA LEU A 32 13.33 -6.04 14.51
C LEU A 32 12.37 -6.39 15.65
N LYS A 33 12.87 -7.05 16.71
CA LYS A 33 12.06 -7.35 17.88
C LYS A 33 11.58 -6.08 18.59
N ALA A 34 12.46 -5.10 18.75
CA ALA A 34 12.09 -3.81 19.29
C ALA A 34 11.02 -3.09 18.44
N ILE A 35 11.09 -3.19 17.11
CA ILE A 35 10.03 -2.68 16.22
C ILE A 35 8.72 -3.42 16.47
N GLU A 36 8.73 -4.76 16.44
CA GLU A 36 7.54 -5.58 16.67
C GLU A 36 6.82 -5.19 17.97
N ASP A 37 7.57 -5.07 19.06
CA ASP A 37 7.02 -4.76 20.37
C ASP A 37 6.49 -3.31 20.47
N THR A 38 7.08 -2.36 19.74
CA THR A 38 6.55 -0.99 19.66
C THR A 38 5.31 -0.88 18.76
N CYS A 39 5.24 -1.68 17.69
CA CYS A 39 4.12 -1.72 16.76
C CYS A 39 2.85 -2.30 17.40
N LYS A 40 2.94 -3.17 18.41
CA LYS A 40 1.77 -3.72 19.14
C LYS A 40 0.81 -2.64 19.65
N LYS A 41 1.32 -1.48 20.04
CA LYS A 41 0.52 -0.33 20.51
C LYS A 41 -0.16 0.45 19.39
N ARG A 42 0.21 0.20 18.15
CA ARG A 42 -0.28 0.90 16.94
C ARG A 42 -1.14 -0.01 16.08
N ILE A 43 -1.56 -1.15 16.61
CA ILE A 43 -2.47 -2.03 15.90
C ILE A 43 -3.83 -1.34 15.82
N LYS A 44 -4.34 -1.23 14.60
CA LYS A 44 -5.68 -0.74 14.29
C LYS A 44 -6.44 -1.83 13.55
N THR A 45 -7.73 -1.95 13.87
CA THR A 45 -8.62 -2.86 13.16
C THR A 45 -9.40 -2.10 12.11
N ILE A 46 -9.43 -2.62 10.87
CA ILE A 46 -10.35 -2.20 9.82
C ILE A 46 -11.52 -3.18 9.84
N LEU A 47 -12.73 -2.66 10.03
CA LEU A 47 -13.94 -3.45 10.08
C LEU A 47 -14.43 -3.87 8.69
N THR A 48 -15.24 -4.92 8.63
CA THR A 48 -15.87 -5.36 7.37
C THR A 48 -16.87 -4.36 6.82
N SER A 49 -17.38 -3.43 7.63
CA SER A 49 -18.27 -2.34 7.21
C SER A 49 -17.54 -1.19 6.52
N GLU A 50 -16.21 -1.09 6.71
CA GLU A 50 -15.41 -0.02 6.13
C GLU A 50 -15.14 -0.26 4.64
N TYR A 51 -14.91 0.85 3.93
CA TYR A 51 -14.54 0.82 2.51
C TYR A 51 -13.10 1.28 2.32
N LEU A 52 -12.41 0.58 1.43
CA LEU A 52 -11.08 0.90 0.97
C LEU A 52 -11.12 1.22 -0.52
N TRP A 53 -10.25 2.11 -0.97
CA TRP A 53 -10.29 2.66 -2.32
C TRP A 53 -8.97 2.41 -3.03
N ARG A 54 -9.03 2.01 -4.30
CA ARG A 54 -7.86 1.93 -5.18
C ARG A 54 -8.17 2.67 -6.46
N ALA A 55 -7.26 3.51 -6.92
CA ALA A 55 -7.32 4.09 -8.26
C ALA A 55 -6.27 3.44 -9.17
N GLN A 56 -6.55 3.47 -10.47
CA GLN A 56 -5.61 3.10 -11.54
C GLN A 56 -5.78 4.06 -12.71
N LEU A 57 -4.69 4.35 -13.43
CA LEU A 57 -4.75 5.10 -14.69
C LEU A 57 -5.40 4.27 -15.78
N GLY A 58 -6.30 4.91 -16.52
CA GLY A 58 -7.03 4.33 -17.63
C GLY A 58 -8.45 3.88 -17.26
N CYS A 59 -9.14 3.42 -18.29
CA CYS A 59 -10.50 2.89 -18.26
C CYS A 59 -10.62 1.83 -19.37
N ASP A 60 -11.67 1.02 -19.29
CA ASP A 60 -12.12 0.23 -20.43
C ASP A 60 -13.08 1.10 -21.28
N TYR A 61 -13.51 0.57 -22.41
CA TYR A 61 -14.48 1.24 -23.28
C TYR A 61 -15.58 0.26 -23.67
N ILE A 62 -16.82 0.75 -23.71
CA ILE A 62 -17.98 -0.04 -24.15
C ILE A 62 -18.59 0.59 -25.39
N PRO A 63 -18.97 -0.22 -26.40
CA PRO A 63 -19.63 0.30 -27.59
C PRO A 63 -21.03 0.81 -27.25
N LEU A 64 -21.36 1.99 -27.76
CA LEU A 64 -22.70 2.54 -27.77
C LEU A 64 -23.37 2.14 -29.07
N ASP A 65 -24.38 1.28 -28.99
CA ASP A 65 -25.18 0.86 -30.13
C ASP A 65 -26.43 1.74 -30.25
N GLN A 66 -26.69 2.24 -31.46
CA GLN A 66 -27.99 2.79 -31.87
C GLN A 66 -28.48 2.04 -33.11
N GLU A 67 -29.59 1.31 -32.95
CA GLU A 67 -30.27 0.58 -34.02
C GLU A 67 -29.38 -0.41 -34.80
N GLY A 68 -28.48 -1.10 -34.12
CA GLY A 68 -27.57 -2.11 -34.69
C GLY A 68 -26.29 -1.52 -35.28
N THR A 69 -26.02 -0.24 -35.06
CA THR A 69 -24.79 0.44 -35.47
C THR A 69 -24.05 0.97 -34.24
N ILE A 70 -22.77 0.61 -34.11
CA ILE A 70 -21.90 1.17 -33.07
C ILE A 70 -21.62 2.64 -33.44
N VAL A 71 -22.20 3.57 -32.68
CA VAL A 71 -22.10 5.01 -32.93
C VAL A 71 -20.97 5.68 -32.16
N ALA A 72 -20.53 5.09 -31.04
CA ALA A 72 -19.43 5.61 -30.22
C ALA A 72 -18.85 4.52 -29.30
N GLU A 73 -17.72 4.81 -28.67
CA GLU A 73 -17.20 4.06 -27.53
C GLU A 73 -17.17 4.97 -26.30
N LEU A 74 -17.82 4.55 -25.21
CA LEU A 74 -17.89 5.33 -23.97
C LEU A 74 -16.90 4.77 -22.95
N PRO A 75 -16.14 5.62 -22.25
CA PRO A 75 -15.23 5.17 -21.21
C PRO A 75 -16.02 4.58 -20.05
N THR A 76 -15.59 3.41 -19.57
CA THR A 76 -16.15 2.72 -18.40
C THR A 76 -15.03 2.34 -17.44
N PRO A 77 -15.25 2.36 -16.11
CA PRO A 77 -14.23 1.92 -15.16
C PRO A 77 -13.77 0.49 -15.43
N PHE A 78 -12.50 0.21 -15.13
CA PHE A 78 -11.96 -1.15 -15.23
C PHE A 78 -12.79 -2.18 -14.46
N GLU A 79 -12.90 -3.37 -15.06
CA GLU A 79 -13.52 -4.54 -14.42
C GLU A 79 -12.90 -4.86 -13.04
N PRO A 80 -13.69 -5.36 -12.06
CA PRO A 80 -13.20 -5.64 -10.70
C PRO A 80 -11.98 -6.57 -10.65
N LYS A 81 -11.83 -7.48 -11.62
CA LYS A 81 -10.67 -8.36 -11.74
C LYS A 81 -9.38 -7.58 -12.00
N ARG A 82 -9.43 -6.55 -12.87
CA ARG A 82 -8.30 -5.68 -13.21
C ARG A 82 -7.88 -4.77 -12.05
N MET A 83 -8.81 -4.51 -11.12
CA MET A 83 -8.57 -3.73 -9.91
C MET A 83 -7.80 -4.50 -8.82
N LYS A 84 -7.55 -5.79 -9.00
CA LYS A 84 -6.67 -6.59 -8.12
C LYS A 84 -5.22 -6.59 -8.63
N PRO A 85 -4.22 -6.79 -7.76
CA PRO A 85 -2.83 -6.95 -8.19
C PRO A 85 -2.69 -8.11 -9.18
N LEU A 86 -1.83 -7.95 -10.17
CA LEU A 86 -1.51 -9.01 -11.12
C LEU A 86 -0.51 -9.98 -10.48
N ASN A 87 -0.82 -11.27 -10.49
CA ASN A 87 -0.03 -12.30 -9.80
C ASN A 87 1.38 -12.49 -10.40
N ASP A 88 1.51 -12.25 -11.71
CA ASP A 88 2.69 -12.52 -12.54
C ASP A 88 3.52 -11.27 -12.85
N ARG A 89 3.02 -10.08 -12.50
CA ARG A 89 3.60 -8.79 -12.90
C ARG A 89 3.79 -7.82 -11.75
N ALA A 90 4.02 -8.34 -10.55
CA ALA A 90 4.32 -7.52 -9.38
C ALA A 90 5.71 -6.86 -9.51
N SER A 91 5.74 -5.61 -9.98
CA SER A 91 6.91 -4.75 -9.85
C SER A 91 7.16 -4.43 -8.38
N GLU A 92 8.41 -4.12 -8.03
CA GLU A 92 8.73 -3.59 -6.70
C GLU A 92 8.01 -2.25 -6.47
N GLY A 93 7.54 -2.06 -5.24
CA GLY A 93 6.90 -0.83 -4.80
C GLY A 93 7.47 -0.36 -3.48
N ARG A 94 6.84 0.62 -2.84
CA ARG A 94 7.32 1.17 -1.56
C ARG A 94 7.46 0.09 -0.48
N ALA A 95 6.48 -0.82 -0.41
CA ALA A 95 6.42 -1.85 0.62
C ALA A 95 6.58 -3.28 0.07
N ASN A 96 6.22 -3.53 -1.19
CA ASN A 96 6.26 -4.88 -1.75
C ASN A 96 7.57 -5.16 -2.48
N PRO A 97 8.21 -6.32 -2.25
CA PRO A 97 9.38 -6.72 -3.02
C PRO A 97 8.99 -7.13 -4.44
N LYS A 98 9.99 -7.18 -5.34
CA LYS A 98 9.81 -7.68 -6.70
C LYS A 98 9.26 -9.11 -6.69
N GLY A 99 8.21 -9.35 -7.48
CA GLY A 99 7.58 -10.67 -7.65
C GLY A 99 6.53 -11.03 -6.61
N ILE A 100 6.29 -10.21 -5.58
CA ILE A 100 5.23 -10.43 -4.60
C ILE A 100 4.15 -9.34 -4.73
N PRO A 101 2.93 -9.68 -5.19
CA PRO A 101 1.87 -8.71 -5.43
C PRO A 101 1.20 -8.24 -4.13
N TYR A 102 1.25 -6.94 -3.84
CA TYR A 102 0.49 -6.33 -2.75
C TYR A 102 -0.66 -5.47 -3.29
N LEU A 103 -1.75 -5.38 -2.53
CA LEU A 103 -2.88 -4.50 -2.83
C LEU A 103 -2.69 -3.17 -2.09
N TYR A 104 -2.42 -2.11 -2.84
CA TYR A 104 -2.39 -0.74 -2.32
C TYR A 104 -3.79 -0.13 -2.38
N VAL A 105 -4.25 0.35 -1.24
CA VAL A 105 -5.56 0.99 -1.05
C VAL A 105 -5.44 2.16 -0.08
N ALA A 106 -6.34 3.11 -0.18
CA ALA A 106 -6.51 4.20 0.76
C ALA A 106 -7.87 4.10 1.49
N THR A 107 -7.98 4.78 2.62
CA THR A 107 -9.24 4.90 3.37
C THR A 107 -10.22 5.87 2.74
N ASP A 108 -9.72 6.79 1.90
CA ASP A 108 -10.53 7.76 1.17
C ASP A 108 -10.23 7.73 -0.33
N LYS A 109 -11.27 8.07 -1.10
CA LYS A 109 -11.25 8.01 -2.56
C LYS A 109 -10.27 9.00 -3.18
N GLU A 110 -10.21 10.22 -2.65
CA GLU A 110 -9.40 11.31 -3.22
C GLU A 110 -7.90 11.06 -3.02
N THR A 111 -7.48 10.52 -1.87
CA THR A 111 -6.10 10.05 -1.64
C THR A 111 -5.74 8.92 -2.59
N ALA A 112 -6.64 7.95 -2.81
CA ALA A 112 -6.38 6.88 -3.77
C ALA A 112 -6.12 7.44 -5.17
N MET A 113 -6.89 8.45 -5.60
CA MET A 113 -6.70 9.15 -6.87
C MET A 113 -5.38 9.95 -6.90
N SER A 114 -5.06 10.65 -5.81
CA SER A 114 -3.86 11.48 -5.70
C SER A 114 -2.57 10.67 -5.76
N GLU A 115 -2.52 9.49 -5.13
CA GLU A 115 -1.35 8.59 -5.14
C GLU A 115 -0.97 8.12 -6.56
N VAL A 116 -1.94 8.08 -7.47
CA VAL A 116 -1.73 7.70 -8.87
C VAL A 116 -1.09 8.83 -9.70
N ARG A 117 -1.14 10.07 -9.21
CA ARG A 117 -0.56 11.27 -9.86
C ARG A 117 -1.01 11.45 -11.32
N PRO A 118 -2.32 11.56 -11.58
CA PRO A 118 -2.85 11.76 -12.93
C PRO A 118 -2.36 13.06 -13.58
N SER A 119 -2.20 13.06 -14.90
CA SER A 119 -2.14 14.30 -15.68
C SER A 119 -3.54 14.92 -15.82
N LEU A 120 -3.62 16.19 -16.24
CA LEU A 120 -4.86 16.97 -16.36
C LEU A 120 -5.96 16.29 -17.19
N GLU A 121 -5.60 15.44 -18.15
CA GLU A 121 -6.53 14.75 -19.05
C GLU A 121 -6.55 13.23 -18.84
N ALA A 122 -5.90 12.73 -17.78
CA ALA A 122 -5.89 11.31 -17.51
C ALA A 122 -7.25 10.82 -17.01
N ILE A 123 -7.79 9.81 -17.67
CA ILE A 123 -8.94 9.06 -17.17
C ILE A 123 -8.44 8.07 -16.10
N LEU A 124 -9.21 7.94 -15.02
CA LEU A 124 -8.90 7.07 -13.90
C LEU A 124 -10.07 6.12 -13.64
N SER A 125 -9.74 4.87 -13.31
CA SER A 125 -10.69 3.91 -12.78
C SER A 125 -10.53 3.81 -11.27
N ILE A 126 -11.65 3.90 -10.54
CA ILE A 126 -11.67 3.84 -9.08
C ILE A 126 -12.46 2.62 -8.64
N GLY A 127 -11.83 1.77 -7.84
CA GLY A 127 -12.42 0.58 -7.27
C GLY A 127 -12.69 0.78 -5.79
N ARG A 128 -13.92 0.42 -5.37
CA ARG A 128 -14.30 0.34 -3.97
C ARG A 128 -14.20 -1.10 -3.47
N PHE A 129 -13.48 -1.29 -2.40
CA PHE A 129 -13.21 -2.60 -1.79
C PHE A 129 -13.85 -2.65 -0.41
N LYS A 130 -14.40 -3.81 -0.08
CA LYS A 130 -14.93 -4.12 1.24
C LYS A 130 -14.17 -5.33 1.80
N PRO A 131 -13.57 -5.24 2.99
CA PRO A 131 -12.92 -6.39 3.61
C PRO A 131 -13.92 -7.53 3.83
N THR A 132 -13.50 -8.76 3.53
CA THR A 132 -14.31 -9.97 3.79
C THR A 132 -14.24 -10.42 5.24
N LYS A 133 -13.26 -9.92 5.99
CA LYS A 133 -13.03 -10.15 7.41
C LYS A 133 -12.38 -8.91 8.02
N GLU A 134 -12.39 -8.81 9.34
CA GLU A 134 -11.65 -7.78 10.05
C GLU A 134 -10.16 -7.89 9.77
N LEU A 135 -9.52 -6.75 9.51
CA LEU A 135 -8.09 -6.68 9.19
C LEU A 135 -7.35 -5.99 10.34
N SER A 136 -6.39 -6.69 10.94
CA SER A 136 -5.46 -6.11 11.89
C SER A 136 -4.28 -5.52 11.11
N ILE A 137 -4.14 -4.20 11.15
CA ILE A 137 -3.08 -3.45 10.48
C ILE A 137 -2.24 -2.66 11.49
N ILE A 138 -1.01 -2.31 11.11
CA ILE A 138 -0.17 -1.42 11.90
C ILE A 138 -0.33 -0.01 11.38
N ASP A 139 -0.70 0.92 12.26
CA ASP A 139 -0.82 2.34 11.94
C ASP A 139 0.54 3.05 12.08
N PHE A 140 1.13 3.42 10.94
CA PHE A 140 2.36 4.20 10.89
C PHE A 140 2.14 5.71 10.79
N SER A 141 0.89 6.18 10.74
CA SER A 141 0.57 7.62 10.64
C SER A 141 0.72 8.36 11.96
N ILE A 142 0.67 7.63 13.08
CA ILE A 142 0.71 8.21 14.43
C ILE A 142 2.17 8.39 14.87
N PRO A 143 2.64 9.64 15.10
CA PRO A 143 3.98 9.87 15.59
C PRO A 143 4.14 9.35 17.02
N PHE A 144 5.37 8.98 17.37
CA PHE A 144 5.69 8.58 18.73
C PHE A 144 5.50 9.77 19.70
N GLN A 145 4.57 9.63 20.65
CA GLN A 145 4.33 10.61 21.72
C GLN A 145 5.35 10.42 22.87
N GLY A 146 6.64 10.56 22.56
CA GLY A 146 7.71 10.60 23.55
C GLY A 146 8.06 12.02 23.98
N PRO A 147 8.87 12.19 25.05
CA PRO A 147 9.27 13.51 25.54
C PRO A 147 10.12 14.32 24.55
N ARG A 148 10.62 13.69 23.48
CA ARG A 148 11.31 14.37 22.37
C ARG A 148 10.58 14.06 21.07
N LYS A 149 10.00 15.09 20.44
CA LYS A 149 9.59 15.03 19.03
C LYS A 149 10.86 15.11 18.18
N LEU A 150 11.22 14.00 17.55
CA LEU A 150 12.22 14.00 16.49
C LEU A 150 11.48 14.32 15.19
N PHE A 151 11.80 15.46 14.59
CA PHE A 151 11.39 15.78 13.23
C PHE A 151 12.44 15.16 12.30
N PHE A 152 12.00 14.27 11.41
CA PHE A 152 12.80 13.67 10.34
C PHE A 152 12.40 14.29 9.01
#